data_AF-A0A257J006-F1
#
_entry.id   AF-A0A257J006-F1
#
_cell.length_a   1.000
_cell.length_b   1.000
_cell.length_c   1.000
_cell.angle_alpha   90.00
_cell.angle_beta   90.00
_cell.angle_gamma   90.00
#
_symmetry.space_group_name_H-M   'P 1'
#
loop_
_entity.id
_entity.type
_entity.pdbx_description
1 polymer ?
#
loop_
_entity_poly.entity_id
_entity_poly.type
_entity_poly.pdbx_seq_one_letter_code
_entity_poly.pdbx_strand_id
1 'polypeptide(L)'
;MSALILGLLMFLGMHSARILAEGWRSQVIAQRGPGAWKGLYTVVSLVGFGLIVWGYGQARQAPQVLWASPVWTRHLASLLVLVAFVLLAAAYVPRNGIKARLHHPMVLSVKLWAFAHLLANNTVADVLLFGSFLLWAG
;
A
#
# COMPACT_ATOMS: atom_id res chain seq x y z
N MET A 1 3.51 -1.66 17.74
CA MET A 1 3.21 -2.62 16.66
C MET A 1 1.71 -2.76 16.38
N SER A 2 0.85 -2.88 17.40
CA SER A 2 -0.60 -3.06 17.22
C SER A 2 -1.26 -1.97 16.37
N ALA A 3 -0.88 -0.70 16.54
CA ALA A 3 -1.41 0.41 15.72
C ALA A 3 -1.07 0.25 14.23
N LEU A 4 0.15 -0.20 13.90
CA LEU A 4 0.56 -0.46 12.51
C LEU A 4 -0.28 -1.58 11.90
N ILE A 5 -0.44 -2.70 12.62
CA ILE A 5 -1.23 -3.85 12.17
C ILE A 5 -2.69 -3.44 11.95
N LEU A 6 -3.30 -2.76 12.92
CA LEU A 6 -4.68 -2.28 12.81
C LEU A 6 -4.83 -1.32 11.62
N GLY A 7 -3.88 -0.38 11.46
CA GLY A 7 -3.87 0.54 10.34
C GLY A 7 -3.80 -0.18 8.99
N LEU A 8 -2.95 -1.19 8.85
CA LEU A 8 -2.83 -2.02 7.65
C LEU A 8 -4.13 -2.78 7.36
N LEU A 9 -4.74 -3.40 8.37
CA LEU A 9 -6.01 -4.12 8.22
C LEU A 9 -7.13 -3.19 7.78
N MET A 10 -7.26 -2.01 8.41
CA MET A 10 -8.28 -1.03 8.04
C MET A 10 -8.05 -0.48 6.63
N PHE A 11 -6.83 -0.06 6.32
CA PHE A 11 -6.49 0.55 5.04
C PHE A 11 -6.64 -0.44 3.90
N LEU A 12 -5.92 -1.57 3.94
CA LEU A 12 -5.95 -2.57 2.88
C LEU A 12 -7.31 -3.27 2.81
N GLY A 13 -7.94 -3.54 3.95
CA GLY A 13 -9.29 -4.12 4.00
C GLY A 13 -10.32 -3.25 3.31
N MET A 14 -10.31 -1.92 3.56
CA MET A 14 -11.21 -0.99 2.88
C MET A 14 -10.95 -0.93 1.36
N HIS A 15 -9.68 -0.94 0.95
CA HIS A 15 -9.31 -0.95 -0.47
C HIS A 15 -9.70 -2.25 -1.17
N SER A 16 -9.78 -3.36 -0.44
CA SER A 16 -10.24 -4.67 -0.92
C SER A 16 -11.76 -4.85 -0.87
N ALA A 17 -12.54 -3.86 -0.42
CA ALA A 17 -13.99 -4.01 -0.25
C ALA A 17 -14.74 -4.36 -1.54
N ARG A 18 -14.24 -3.93 -2.71
CA ARG A 18 -14.84 -4.29 -4.01
C ARG A 18 -14.63 -5.76 -4.39
N ILE A 19 -13.63 -6.40 -3.80
CA ILE A 19 -13.27 -7.79 -4.08
C ILE A 19 -13.92 -8.71 -3.04
N LEU A 20 -13.79 -8.35 -1.76
CA LEU A 20 -14.18 -9.20 -0.63
C LEU A 20 -15.58 -8.90 -0.08
N ALA A 21 -16.12 -7.72 -0.33
CA ALA A 21 -17.36 -7.24 0.31
C ALA A 21 -18.29 -6.49 -0.67
N GLU A 22 -18.28 -6.88 -1.95
CA GLU A 22 -19.06 -6.18 -2.99
C GLU A 22 -20.57 -6.18 -2.71
N GLY A 23 -21.09 -7.27 -2.12
CA GLY A 23 -22.49 -7.35 -1.70
C GLY A 23 -22.84 -6.33 -0.62
N TRP A 24 -22.01 -6.23 0.42
CA TRP A 24 -22.18 -5.23 1.48
C TRP A 24 -22.07 -3.80 0.95
N ARG A 25 -21.05 -3.53 0.12
CA ARG A 25 -20.89 -2.23 -0.56
C ARG A 25 -22.16 -1.87 -1.34
N SER A 26 -22.68 -2.80 -2.14
CA SER A 26 -23.87 -2.58 -2.98
C SER A 26 -25.11 -2.30 -2.14
N GLN A 27 -25.28 -3.01 -1.01
CA GLN A 27 -26.37 -2.76 -0.06
C GLN A 27 -26.28 -1.36 0.56
N VAL A 28 -25.10 -0.93 1.01
CA VAL A 28 -24.90 0.40 1.58
C VAL A 28 -25.20 1.48 0.55
N ILE A 29 -24.77 1.29 -0.71
CA ILE A 29 -25.06 2.22 -1.80
C ILE A 29 -26.57 2.26 -2.10
N ALA A 30 -27.24 1.12 -2.13
CA ALA A 30 -28.69 1.05 -2.38
C ALA A 30 -29.50 1.73 -1.27
N GLN A 31 -29.09 1.58 0.00
CA GLN A 31 -29.82 2.10 1.15
C GLN A 31 -29.51 3.57 1.46
N ARG A 32 -28.24 3.99 1.31
CA ARG A 32 -27.74 5.29 1.78
C ARG A 32 -27.11 6.15 0.69
N GLY A 33 -27.11 5.64 -0.54
CA GLY A 33 -26.54 6.32 -1.70
C GLY A 33 -25.01 6.20 -1.81
N PRO A 34 -24.46 6.58 -2.98
CA PRO A 34 -23.04 6.49 -3.27
C PRO A 34 -22.18 7.44 -2.42
N GLY A 35 -22.74 8.57 -1.96
CA GLY A 35 -22.04 9.53 -1.10
C GLY A 35 -21.70 8.95 0.27
N ALA A 36 -22.63 8.23 0.90
CA ALA A 36 -22.41 7.57 2.19
C ALA A 36 -21.29 6.53 2.12
N TRP A 37 -21.28 5.71 1.05
CA TRP A 37 -20.19 4.74 0.83
C TRP A 37 -18.83 5.43 0.66
N LYS A 38 -18.75 6.47 -0.18
CA LYS A 38 -17.51 7.22 -0.39
C LYS A 38 -17.02 7.88 0.90
N GLY A 39 -17.93 8.42 1.71
CA GLY A 39 -17.62 9.00 3.03
C GLY A 39 -17.03 7.96 3.97
N LEU A 40 -17.71 6.81 4.14
CA LEU A 40 -17.22 5.70 4.96
C LEU A 40 -15.84 5.22 4.49
N TYR A 41 -15.70 4.95 3.19
CA TYR A 41 -14.44 4.54 2.58
C TYR A 41 -13.31 5.52 2.90
N THR A 42 -13.57 6.82 2.76
CA THR A 42 -12.59 7.89 2.99
C THR A 42 -12.19 7.94 4.46
N VAL A 43 -13.15 7.93 5.38
CA VAL A 43 -12.88 8.00 6.83
C VAL A 43 -12.07 6.79 7.27
N VAL A 44 -12.50 5.57 6.92
CA VAL A 44 -11.77 4.34 7.29
C VAL A 44 -10.37 4.33 6.69
N SER A 45 -10.21 4.74 5.43
CA SER A 45 -8.90 4.82 4.78
C SER A 45 -7.98 5.85 5.45
N LEU A 46 -8.50 7.03 5.80
CA LEU A 46 -7.70 8.07 6.46
C LEU A 46 -7.28 7.66 7.88
N VAL A 47 -8.20 7.08 8.65
CA VAL A 47 -7.89 6.56 9.99
C VAL A 47 -6.86 5.43 9.88
N GLY A 48 -7.05 4.48 8.96
CA GLY A 48 -6.10 3.40 8.72
C GLY A 48 -4.71 3.92 8.33
N PHE A 49 -4.66 4.89 7.41
CA PHE A 49 -3.40 5.52 7.00
C PHE A 49 -2.72 6.26 8.15
N GLY A 50 -3.46 7.04 8.96
CA GLY A 50 -2.92 7.72 10.13
C GLY A 50 -2.34 6.74 11.16
N LEU A 51 -3.02 5.61 11.39
CA LEU A 51 -2.54 4.53 12.25
C LEU A 51 -1.28 3.86 11.71
N ILE A 52 -1.17 3.66 10.38
CA ILE A 52 0.06 3.17 9.74
C ILE A 52 1.21 4.15 10.01
N VAL A 53 1.02 5.44 9.73
CA VAL A 53 2.06 6.47 9.91
C VAL A 53 2.52 6.54 11.36
N TRP A 54 1.58 6.62 12.30
CA TRP A 54 1.90 6.70 13.72
C TRP A 54 2.54 5.41 14.23
N GLY A 55 1.94 4.25 13.92
CA GLY A 55 2.41 2.94 14.36
C GLY A 55 3.82 2.61 13.84
N TYR A 56 4.10 2.95 12.58
CA TYR A 56 5.43 2.83 11.99
C TYR A 56 6.42 3.83 12.60
N GLY A 57 5.99 5.08 12.84
CA GLY A 57 6.79 6.09 13.54
C GLY A 57 7.26 5.63 14.92
N GLN A 58 6.36 5.05 15.72
CA GLN A 58 6.70 4.46 17.01
C GLN A 58 7.64 3.26 16.87
N ALA A 59 7.40 2.38 15.90
CA ALA A 59 8.24 1.18 15.71
C ALA A 59 9.69 1.51 15.32
N ARG A 60 9.92 2.65 14.66
CA ARG A 60 11.27 3.12 14.31
C ARG A 60 12.08 3.68 15.48
N GLN A 61 11.45 4.02 16.61
CA GLN A 61 12.16 4.53 17.78
C GLN A 61 12.99 3.45 18.48
N ALA A 62 12.51 2.19 18.42
CA ALA A 62 13.19 1.02 18.94
C ALA A 62 13.09 -0.12 17.92
N PRO A 63 13.86 -0.05 16.81
CA PRO A 63 13.71 -0.96 15.69
C PRO A 63 14.16 -2.38 16.04
N GLN A 64 13.27 -3.34 15.79
CA GLN A 64 13.59 -4.77 15.86
C GLN A 64 14.21 -5.21 14.53
N VAL A 65 15.54 -5.20 14.47
CA VAL A 65 16.32 -5.60 13.29
C VAL A 65 16.33 -7.12 13.15
N LEU A 66 16.05 -7.62 11.95
CA LEU A 66 15.99 -9.04 11.62
C LEU A 66 17.30 -9.54 10.96
N TRP A 67 17.92 -8.73 10.11
CA TRP A 67 19.19 -9.07 9.45
C TRP A 67 20.03 -7.83 9.16
N ALA A 68 21.32 -7.99 8.87
CA ALA A 68 22.14 -6.88 8.36
C ALA A 68 21.86 -6.68 6.87
N SER A 69 21.48 -5.46 6.46
CA SER A 69 21.22 -5.13 5.05
C SER A 69 22.51 -4.65 4.37
N PRO A 70 23.01 -5.35 3.33
CA PRO A 70 24.18 -4.89 2.58
C PRO A 70 23.95 -3.51 1.95
N VAL A 71 24.96 -2.66 1.87
CA VAL A 71 24.80 -1.27 1.38
C VAL A 71 24.28 -1.20 -0.05
N TRP A 72 24.68 -2.15 -0.91
CA TRP A 72 24.27 -2.18 -2.32
C TRP A 72 22.75 -2.33 -2.53
N THR A 73 22.04 -2.94 -1.58
CA THR A 73 20.57 -3.13 -1.67
C THR A 73 19.83 -1.80 -1.68
N ARG A 74 20.39 -0.77 -1.01
CA ARG A 74 19.83 0.59 -1.01
C ARG A 74 19.91 1.22 -2.39
N HIS A 75 21.01 1.03 -3.11
CA HIS A 75 21.18 1.58 -4.47
C HIS A 75 20.23 0.89 -5.45
N LEU A 76 20.12 -0.44 -5.36
CA LEU A 76 19.17 -1.18 -6.19
C LEU A 76 17.73 -0.78 -5.87
N ALA A 77 17.36 -0.67 -4.59
CA ALA A 77 16.03 -0.24 -4.19
C ALA A 77 15.69 1.17 -4.70
N SER A 78 16.63 2.12 -4.64
CA SER A 78 16.43 3.46 -5.18
C SER A 78 16.12 3.44 -6.69
N LEU A 79 16.83 2.62 -7.47
CA LEU A 79 16.54 2.45 -8.89
C LEU A 79 15.15 1.85 -9.13
N LEU A 80 14.78 0.82 -8.38
CA LEU A 80 13.46 0.17 -8.50
C LEU A 80 12.32 1.11 -8.09
N VAL A 81 12.52 1.93 -7.05
CA VAL A 81 11.55 2.96 -6.62
C VAL A 81 11.39 4.03 -7.70
N LEU A 82 12.47 4.44 -8.37
CA LEU A 82 12.37 5.36 -9.51
C LEU A 82 11.48 4.78 -10.62
N VAL A 83 11.68 3.51 -10.97
CA VAL A 83 10.81 2.81 -11.94
C VAL A 83 9.36 2.74 -11.43
N ALA A 84 9.17 2.47 -10.14
CA ALA A 84 7.84 2.45 -9.52
C ALA A 84 7.14 3.80 -9.65
N PHE A 85 7.84 4.93 -9.50
CA PHE A 85 7.27 6.27 -9.72
C PHE A 85 6.92 6.54 -11.18
N VAL A 86 7.73 6.06 -12.13
CA VAL A 86 7.36 6.13 -13.56
C VAL A 86 6.08 5.35 -13.84
N LEU A 87 5.94 4.15 -13.28
CA LEU A 87 4.71 3.35 -13.38
C LEU A 87 3.51 4.06 -12.73
N LEU A 88 3.73 4.69 -11.57
CA LEU A 88 2.69 5.46 -10.87
C LEU A 88 2.19 6.61 -11.75
N ALA A 89 3.12 7.41 -12.29
CA ALA A 89 2.79 8.49 -13.20
C ALA A 89 2.05 7.98 -14.44
N ALA A 90 2.49 6.86 -15.02
CA ALA A 90 1.85 6.23 -16.17
C ALA A 90 0.40 5.78 -15.88
N ALA A 91 0.03 5.51 -14.63
CA ALA A 91 -1.35 5.17 -14.27
C ALA A 91 -2.32 6.34 -14.43
N TYR A 92 -1.85 7.55 -14.13
CA TYR A 92 -2.68 8.76 -14.10
C TYR A 92 -2.56 9.60 -15.38
N VAL A 93 -1.43 9.57 -16.09
CA VAL A 93 -1.25 10.27 -17.36
C VAL A 93 -2.05 9.57 -18.47
N PRO A 94 -3.01 10.23 -19.14
CA PRO A 94 -3.76 9.62 -20.23
C PRO A 94 -2.88 9.44 -21.50
N ARG A 95 -3.29 8.51 -22.38
CA ARG A 95 -2.67 8.30 -23.72
C ARG A 95 -1.17 8.00 -23.73
N ASN A 96 -0.68 7.17 -22.81
CA ASN A 96 0.73 6.72 -22.80
C ASN A 96 0.86 5.21 -23.13
N GLY A 97 1.99 4.83 -23.73
CA GLY A 97 2.25 3.46 -24.18
C GLY A 97 2.45 2.44 -23.05
N ILE A 98 2.85 2.88 -21.85
CA ILE A 98 3.05 2.01 -20.70
C ILE A 98 1.69 1.49 -20.20
N LYS A 99 0.72 2.39 -20.00
CA LYS A 99 -0.64 2.04 -19.60
C LYS A 99 -1.34 1.15 -20.63
N ALA A 100 -1.09 1.40 -21.91
CA ALA A 100 -1.63 0.58 -23.00
C ALA A 100 -1.10 -0.87 -22.97
N ARG A 101 0.17 -1.07 -22.60
CA ARG A 101 0.81 -2.41 -22.57
C ARG A 101 0.63 -3.15 -21.25
N LEU A 102 0.64 -2.44 -20.12
CA LEU A 102 0.69 -3.05 -18.78
C LEU A 102 -0.65 -3.13 -18.05
N HIS A 103 -1.71 -2.52 -18.60
CA HIS A 103 -3.10 -2.48 -18.10
C HIS A 103 -3.31 -1.89 -16.69
N HIS A 104 -2.58 -2.37 -15.67
CA HIS A 104 -2.66 -1.98 -14.26
C HIS A 104 -1.34 -1.38 -13.73
N PRO A 105 -0.82 -0.30 -14.34
CA PRO A 105 0.45 0.31 -13.93
C PRO A 105 0.46 0.79 -12.47
N MET A 106 -0.71 1.13 -11.90
CA MET A 106 -0.84 1.47 -10.47
C MET A 106 -0.47 0.29 -9.56
N VAL A 107 -1.02 -0.90 -9.81
CA VAL A 107 -0.77 -2.08 -8.98
C VAL A 107 0.69 -2.53 -9.13
N LEU A 108 1.21 -2.50 -10.36
CA LEU A 108 2.62 -2.80 -10.63
C LEU A 108 3.57 -1.83 -9.93
N SER A 109 3.23 -0.54 -9.89
CA SER A 109 3.98 0.47 -9.13
C SER A 109 4.05 0.11 -7.64
N VAL A 110 2.90 -0.16 -7.00
CA VAL A 110 2.84 -0.53 -5.57
C VAL A 110 3.62 -1.81 -5.30
N LYS A 111 3.49 -2.82 -6.16
CA LYS A 111 4.19 -4.11 -6.05
C LYS A 111 5.71 -3.92 -6.11
N LEU A 112 6.19 -3.15 -7.09
CA LEU A 112 7.61 -2.88 -7.28
C LEU A 112 8.19 -2.03 -6.14
N TRP A 113 7.44 -1.01 -5.71
CA TRP A 113 7.80 -0.17 -4.56
C TRP A 113 7.94 -1.01 -3.29
N ALA A 114 6.93 -1.83 -2.97
CA ALA A 114 6.95 -2.68 -1.78
C ALA A 114 8.11 -3.69 -1.81
N PHE A 115 8.35 -4.32 -2.96
CA PHE A 115 9.49 -5.23 -3.15
C PHE A 115 10.84 -4.53 -2.96
N ALA A 116 11.03 -3.36 -3.57
CA ALA A 116 12.25 -2.57 -3.42
C ALA A 116 12.54 -2.22 -1.95
N HIS A 117 11.49 -1.85 -1.21
CA HIS A 117 11.62 -1.56 0.21
C HIS A 117 11.96 -2.80 1.04
N LEU A 118 11.36 -3.97 0.77
CA LEU A 118 11.74 -5.21 1.47
C LEU A 118 13.20 -5.61 1.21
N LEU A 119 13.73 -5.28 0.04
CA LEU A 119 15.12 -5.59 -0.30
C LEU A 119 16.10 -4.73 0.51
N ALA A 120 15.78 -3.46 0.71
CA ALA A 120 16.68 -2.51 1.39
C ALA A 120 16.50 -2.45 2.91
N ASN A 121 15.30 -2.74 3.41
CA ASN A 121 14.94 -2.61 4.82
C ASN A 121 14.93 -3.96 5.54
N ASN A 122 15.13 -3.94 6.84
CA ASN A 122 15.51 -5.12 7.61
C ASN A 122 14.86 -5.18 9.00
N THR A 123 13.83 -4.38 9.27
CA THR A 123 13.11 -4.44 10.56
C THR A 123 11.77 -5.16 10.43
N VAL A 124 11.26 -5.66 11.56
CA VAL A 124 9.92 -6.27 11.64
C VAL A 124 8.84 -5.32 11.11
N ALA A 125 8.93 -4.03 11.43
CA ALA A 125 7.95 -3.04 10.99
C ALA A 125 7.97 -2.85 9.46
N ASP A 126 9.15 -2.88 8.85
CA ASP A 126 9.30 -2.79 7.40
C ASP A 126 8.71 -4.02 6.72
N VAL A 127 9.02 -5.22 7.22
CA VAL A 127 8.48 -6.47 6.68
C VAL A 127 6.95 -6.48 6.76
N LEU A 128 6.38 -6.06 7.89
CA LEU A 128 4.93 -5.97 8.04
C LEU A 128 4.32 -4.95 7.08
N LEU A 129 4.87 -3.74 7.00
CA LEU A 129 4.33 -2.69 6.13
C LEU A 129 4.42 -3.10 4.66
N PHE A 130 5.63 -3.31 4.15
CA PHE A 130 5.86 -3.56 2.73
C PHE A 130 5.42 -4.95 2.31
N GLY A 131 5.59 -5.96 3.16
CA GLY A 131 5.07 -7.31 2.90
C GLY A 131 3.56 -7.34 2.76
N SER A 132 2.82 -6.60 3.60
CA SER A 132 1.36 -6.52 3.48
C SER A 132 0.91 -5.85 2.18
N PHE A 133 1.57 -4.76 1.77
CA PHE A 133 1.29 -4.12 0.47
C PHE A 133 1.67 -5.01 -0.71
N LEU A 134 2.77 -5.76 -0.62
CA LEU A 134 3.21 -6.68 -1.67
C LEU A 134 2.23 -7.84 -1.87
N LEU A 135 1.75 -8.43 -0.76
CA LEU A 135 0.73 -9.47 -0.77
C LEU A 135 -0.61 -8.94 -1.29
N TRP A 136 -1.00 -7.73 -0.89
CA TRP A 136 -2.24 -7.09 -1.35
C TRP A 136 -2.21 -6.76 -2.86
N ALA A 137 -1.06 -6.38 -3.40
CA ALA A 137 -0.86 -6.13 -4.83
C ALA A 137 -0.59 -7.41 -5.65
N GLY A 138 -0.74 -8.58 -5.03
CA GLY A 138 -0.45 -9.92 -5.54
C GLY A 138 -1.39 -10.37 -6.64
#